data_AF-Q4RV31-F1
#
_entry.id   AF-Q4RV31-F1
#
_cell.length_a   1.000
_cell.length_b   1.000
_cell.length_c   1.000
_cell.angle_alpha   90.00
_cell.angle_beta   90.00
_cell.angle_gamma   90.00
#
_symmetry.space_group_name_H-M   'P 1'
#
loop_
_entity.id
_entity.type
_entity.pdbx_description
1 polymer ?
#
loop_
_entity_poly.entity_id
_entity_poly.type
_entity_poly.pdbx_seq_one_letter_code
_entity_poly.pdbx_strand_id
1 'polypeptide(L)'
;RRRSSSSDSSCSSGSDNVVNAVKEKEEKKKQKEMMKALETPEEKRARRLAKKEAKEKKRREKMGWSEEYMGYTNADNPFGDNNLLGTFKWKKALDKKGIGHLGEKELKERNKQIQEENRRELQKAGVKQLRLEREREKAMRETELEMLQREKGGGTF
;
A
#
# COMPACT_ATOMS: atom_id res chain seq x y z
N ARG A 1 -67.87 -24.35 7.49
CA ARG A 1 -66.62 -25.16 7.29
C ARG A 1 -65.46 -24.16 7.47
N ARG A 2 -64.47 -24.25 8.40
CA ARG A 2 -63.40 -25.28 8.60
C ARG A 2 -62.73 -25.63 7.25
N ARG A 3 -61.41 -25.67 7.01
CA ARG A 3 -60.11 -25.64 7.76
C ARG A 3 -59.04 -25.08 6.75
N SER A 4 -57.78 -24.66 7.00
CA SER A 4 -56.80 -24.60 8.12
C SER A 4 -55.82 -23.41 7.84
N SER A 5 -55.15 -22.75 8.80
CA SER A 5 -53.78 -22.97 9.37
C SER A 5 -52.57 -23.09 8.40
N SER A 6 -51.39 -22.65 8.88
CA SER A 6 -50.02 -22.74 8.28
C SER A 6 -49.78 -21.91 7.00
N SER A 7 -48.56 -21.42 6.71
CA SER A 7 -47.22 -21.77 7.25
C SER A 7 -46.37 -20.54 7.61
N ASP A 8 -45.54 -20.67 8.65
CA ASP A 8 -44.41 -19.77 8.92
C ASP A 8 -43.24 -20.18 8.02
N SER A 9 -42.80 -19.30 7.12
CA SER A 9 -41.76 -19.59 6.12
C SER A 9 -40.43 -18.95 6.52
N SER A 10 -39.66 -19.67 7.32
CA SER A 10 -38.37 -19.23 7.87
C SER A 10 -37.31 -18.96 6.79
N CYS A 11 -36.79 -17.73 6.76
CA CYS A 11 -35.85 -17.23 5.76
C CYS A 11 -34.39 -17.67 6.03
N SER A 12 -34.14 -18.98 6.11
CA SER A 12 -32.84 -19.58 6.48
C SER A 12 -31.74 -19.52 5.38
N SER A 13 -31.99 -18.83 4.27
CA SER A 13 -31.17 -18.88 3.04
C SER A 13 -29.76 -18.28 3.15
N GLY A 14 -29.39 -17.68 4.29
CA GLY A 14 -28.05 -17.13 4.51
C GLY A 14 -26.98 -18.17 4.87
N SER A 15 -27.38 -19.37 5.34
CA SER A 15 -26.46 -20.34 5.93
C SER A 15 -25.69 -21.16 4.89
N ASP A 16 -26.38 -21.64 3.85
CA ASP A 16 -25.85 -22.61 2.88
C ASP A 16 -24.62 -22.10 2.11
N ASN A 17 -24.60 -20.80 1.81
CA ASN A 17 -23.49 -20.16 1.11
C ASN A 17 -22.20 -20.19 1.97
N VAL A 18 -22.33 -20.08 3.29
CA VAL A 18 -21.19 -20.14 4.22
C VAL A 18 -20.65 -21.57 4.33
N VAL A 19 -21.50 -22.58 4.51
CA VAL A 19 -21.02 -23.98 4.57
C VAL A 19 -20.43 -24.45 3.24
N ASN A 20 -20.96 -24.04 2.09
CA ASN A 20 -20.35 -24.37 0.80
C ASN A 20 -18.99 -23.68 0.62
N ALA A 21 -18.87 -22.40 0.98
CA ALA A 21 -17.57 -21.70 0.97
C ALA A 21 -16.55 -22.25 1.98
N VAL A 22 -16.98 -23.01 3.00
CA VAL A 22 -16.10 -23.75 3.92
C VAL A 22 -15.69 -25.10 3.33
N LYS A 23 -16.64 -25.89 2.78
CA LYS A 23 -16.37 -27.17 2.10
C LYS A 23 -15.36 -27.01 0.98
N GLU A 24 -15.56 -26.03 0.09
CA GLU A 24 -14.58 -25.72 -0.97
C GLU A 24 -13.18 -25.42 -0.42
N LYS A 25 -13.09 -24.71 0.72
CA LYS A 25 -11.79 -24.38 1.35
C LYS A 25 -11.15 -25.60 1.99
N GLU A 26 -11.91 -26.61 2.40
CA GLU A 26 -11.37 -27.90 2.80
C GLU A 26 -10.91 -28.74 1.61
N GLU A 27 -11.72 -28.85 0.56
CA GLU A 27 -11.35 -29.60 -0.65
C GLU A 27 -10.10 -29.00 -1.31
N LYS A 28 -10.04 -27.66 -1.42
CA LYS A 28 -8.87 -26.91 -1.91
C LYS A 28 -7.67 -26.95 -0.94
N LYS A 29 -7.81 -27.47 0.30
CA LYS A 29 -6.68 -27.87 1.17
C LYS A 29 -6.29 -29.32 0.90
N LYS A 30 -7.25 -30.26 0.97
CA LYS A 30 -7.06 -31.71 0.78
C LYS A 30 -6.39 -32.00 -0.56
N GLN A 31 -6.83 -31.36 -1.66
CA GLN A 31 -6.17 -31.42 -2.97
C GLN A 31 -4.71 -30.93 -2.91
N LYS A 32 -4.43 -29.81 -2.26
CA LYS A 32 -3.07 -29.26 -2.09
C LYS A 32 -2.20 -30.10 -1.16
N GLU A 33 -2.79 -30.92 -0.31
CA GLU A 33 -2.08 -31.85 0.57
C GLU A 33 -1.79 -33.17 -0.14
N MET A 34 -2.71 -33.69 -0.96
CA MET A 34 -2.48 -34.82 -1.87
C MET A 34 -1.35 -34.50 -2.87
N MET A 35 -1.43 -33.37 -3.58
CA MET A 35 -0.37 -32.92 -4.50
C MET A 35 0.99 -32.74 -3.80
N LYS A 36 0.99 -32.35 -2.52
CA LYS A 36 2.18 -32.13 -1.67
C LYS A 36 2.70 -33.39 -0.97
N ALA A 37 1.93 -34.47 -0.97
CA ALA A 37 2.39 -35.81 -0.62
C ALA A 37 3.07 -36.49 -1.82
N LEU A 38 2.66 -36.13 -3.04
CA LEU A 38 3.25 -36.58 -4.31
C LEU A 38 4.43 -35.69 -4.79
N GLU A 39 4.60 -34.48 -4.23
CA GLU A 39 5.77 -33.61 -4.47
C GLU A 39 7.10 -34.37 -4.33
N THR A 40 7.87 -34.41 -5.42
CA THR A 40 9.25 -34.89 -5.40
C THR A 40 10.13 -34.07 -4.44
N PRO A 41 11.25 -34.62 -3.94
CA PRO A 41 12.19 -33.85 -3.11
C PRO A 41 12.75 -32.60 -3.82
N GLU A 42 12.70 -32.56 -5.15
CA GLU A 42 13.13 -31.44 -5.98
C GLU A 42 12.07 -30.32 -6.07
N GLU A 43 10.82 -30.64 -6.39
CA GLU A 43 9.70 -29.67 -6.33
C GLU A 43 9.58 -29.05 -4.92
N LYS A 44 9.80 -29.87 -3.89
CA LYS A 44 9.84 -29.45 -2.48
C LYS A 44 10.99 -28.49 -2.16
N ARG A 45 12.08 -28.49 -2.94
CA ARG A 45 13.13 -27.44 -2.93
C ARG A 45 12.68 -26.22 -3.73
N ALA A 46 12.17 -26.39 -4.95
CA ALA A 46 11.67 -25.29 -5.79
C ALA A 46 10.61 -24.44 -5.06
N ARG A 47 9.62 -25.08 -4.41
CA ARG A 47 8.59 -24.38 -3.61
C ARG A 47 9.16 -23.71 -2.35
N ARG A 48 10.31 -24.15 -1.81
CA ARG A 48 11.02 -23.44 -0.74
C ARG A 48 11.73 -22.19 -1.28
N LEU A 49 12.35 -22.28 -2.46
CA LEU A 49 12.98 -21.14 -3.14
C LEU A 49 11.95 -20.08 -3.52
N ALA A 50 10.89 -20.45 -4.24
CA ALA A 50 9.80 -19.53 -4.61
C ALA A 50 9.14 -18.88 -3.37
N LYS A 51 9.01 -19.59 -2.25
CA LYS A 51 8.50 -19.02 -0.98
C LYS A 51 9.51 -18.12 -0.26
N LYS A 52 10.81 -18.26 -0.50
CA LYS A 52 11.86 -17.33 -0.05
C LYS A 52 11.81 -16.06 -0.91
N GLU A 53 11.86 -16.23 -2.23
CA GLU A 53 11.82 -15.15 -3.22
C GLU A 53 10.55 -14.29 -3.11
N ALA A 54 9.36 -14.90 -3.00
CA ALA A 54 8.11 -14.15 -2.84
C ALA A 54 8.03 -13.37 -1.51
N LYS A 55 8.75 -13.80 -0.45
CA LYS A 55 8.92 -13.01 0.78
C LYS A 55 9.92 -11.86 0.58
N GLU A 56 10.96 -12.10 -0.20
CA GLU A 56 12.01 -11.13 -0.52
C GLU A 56 11.48 -10.01 -1.41
N LYS A 57 10.74 -10.35 -2.48
CA LYS A 57 10.02 -9.40 -3.34
C LYS A 57 9.01 -8.57 -2.53
N LYS A 58 8.17 -9.19 -1.69
CA LYS A 58 7.27 -8.44 -0.79
C LYS A 58 7.99 -7.56 0.25
N ARG A 59 9.25 -7.88 0.60
CA ARG A 59 10.10 -7.00 1.42
C ARG A 59 10.65 -5.83 0.58
N ARG A 60 11.10 -6.09 -0.65
CA ARG A 60 11.57 -5.09 -1.64
C ARG A 60 10.47 -4.05 -1.93
N GLU A 61 9.31 -4.50 -2.38
CA GLU A 61 8.11 -3.69 -2.63
C GLU A 61 7.74 -2.82 -1.42
N LYS A 62 7.74 -3.41 -0.22
CA LYS A 62 7.33 -2.71 1.02
C LYS A 62 8.35 -1.65 1.51
N MET A 63 9.59 -1.68 1.05
CA MET A 63 10.54 -0.58 1.30
C MET A 63 10.25 0.64 0.40
N GLY A 64 9.54 0.45 -0.72
CA GLY A 64 9.17 1.52 -1.65
C GLY A 64 10.28 1.94 -2.62
N TRP A 65 11.27 1.07 -2.86
CA TRP A 65 12.40 1.35 -3.74
C TRP A 65 12.05 0.82 -5.15
N SER A 66 12.29 1.62 -6.19
CA SER A 66 12.01 1.21 -7.57
C SER A 66 12.94 0.08 -8.01
N GLU A 67 12.43 -0.83 -8.86
CA GLU A 67 13.22 -1.94 -9.43
C GLU A 67 14.45 -1.42 -10.18
N GLU A 68 14.32 -0.25 -10.82
CA GLU A 68 15.36 0.49 -11.56
C GLU A 68 16.51 1.02 -10.67
N TYR A 69 16.27 1.31 -9.39
CA TYR A 69 17.29 1.86 -8.48
C TYR A 69 17.97 0.78 -7.61
N MET A 70 17.65 -0.50 -7.84
CA MET A 70 18.12 -1.66 -7.06
C MET A 70 18.81 -2.72 -7.92
N GLY A 71 19.64 -2.28 -8.87
CA GLY A 71 20.38 -3.17 -9.79
C GLY A 71 21.37 -4.13 -9.13
N TYR A 72 21.77 -3.90 -7.87
CA TYR A 72 22.69 -4.77 -7.13
C TYR A 72 21.96 -5.70 -6.15
N THR A 73 22.31 -6.99 -6.17
CA THR A 73 21.82 -7.98 -5.20
C THR A 73 22.85 -8.23 -4.08
N ASN A 74 22.44 -8.83 -2.96
CA ASN A 74 23.37 -9.22 -1.88
C ASN A 74 24.44 -10.28 -2.31
N ALA A 75 24.32 -10.84 -3.51
CA ALA A 75 25.28 -11.79 -4.10
C ALA A 75 26.12 -11.18 -5.23
N ASP A 76 25.75 -9.98 -5.71
CA ASP A 76 26.34 -9.29 -6.86
C ASP A 76 26.74 -7.86 -6.48
N ASN A 77 27.30 -7.71 -5.27
CA ASN A 77 27.78 -6.44 -4.74
C ASN A 77 29.29 -6.33 -5.01
N PRO A 78 29.75 -5.37 -5.84
CA PRO A 78 31.18 -5.25 -6.19
C PRO A 78 32.08 -4.90 -4.99
N PHE A 79 31.51 -4.46 -3.86
CA PHE A 79 32.23 -4.22 -2.61
C PHE A 79 32.16 -5.39 -1.61
N GLY A 80 31.57 -6.53 -1.99
CA GLY A 80 31.54 -7.76 -1.19
C GLY A 80 30.60 -7.75 0.03
N ASP A 81 29.91 -6.66 0.35
CA ASP A 81 28.99 -6.61 1.49
C ASP A 81 27.71 -7.43 1.24
N ASN A 82 27.61 -8.55 1.95
CA ASN A 82 26.47 -9.47 1.92
C ASN A 82 25.19 -8.89 2.57
N ASN A 83 25.23 -7.69 3.15
CA ASN A 83 24.13 -7.03 3.86
C ASN A 83 23.57 -5.79 3.14
N LEU A 84 23.78 -5.65 1.83
CA LEU A 84 23.29 -4.50 1.04
C LEU A 84 21.79 -4.19 1.23
N LEU A 85 20.92 -5.21 1.26
CA LEU A 85 19.47 -5.10 1.60
C LEU A 85 19.16 -4.89 3.11
N GLY A 86 20.16 -4.55 3.91
CA GLY A 86 20.08 -4.26 5.34
C GLY A 86 19.67 -2.80 5.61
N THR A 87 18.89 -2.57 6.66
CA THR A 87 18.52 -1.20 7.04
C THR A 87 19.71 -0.52 7.74
N PHE A 88 20.43 0.33 7.02
CA PHE A 88 21.52 1.14 7.58
C PHE A 88 21.05 1.98 8.78
N LYS A 89 21.87 2.03 9.84
CA LYS A 89 21.60 2.78 11.07
C LYS A 89 22.69 3.81 11.31
N TRP A 90 22.36 5.09 11.10
CA TRP A 90 23.30 6.19 11.34
C TRP A 90 23.45 6.48 12.85
N LYS A 91 24.18 5.62 13.58
CA LYS A 91 24.37 5.67 15.04
C LYS A 91 24.55 7.10 15.56
N LYS A 92 25.60 7.80 15.13
CA LYS A 92 25.93 9.19 15.54
C LYS A 92 24.80 10.21 15.35
N ALA A 93 23.87 9.98 14.41
CA ALA A 93 22.69 10.82 14.21
C ALA A 93 21.49 10.42 15.09
N LEU A 94 21.39 9.15 15.51
CA LEU A 94 20.46 8.70 16.56
C LEU A 94 20.92 9.20 17.93
N ASP A 95 22.22 9.11 18.20
CA ASP A 95 22.88 9.58 19.42
C ASP A 95 22.68 11.11 19.58
N LYS A 96 22.97 11.89 18.52
CA LYS A 96 22.71 13.35 18.50
C LYS A 96 21.21 13.71 18.64
N LYS A 97 20.30 12.79 18.31
CA LYS A 97 18.85 12.96 18.50
C LYS A 97 18.35 12.42 19.86
N GLY A 98 19.23 11.95 20.74
CA GLY A 98 18.88 11.38 22.04
C GLY A 98 18.14 10.02 21.98
N ILE A 99 18.12 9.36 20.81
CA ILE A 99 17.36 8.14 20.55
C ILE A 99 18.24 6.92 20.21
N GLY A 100 19.55 7.01 20.45
CA GLY A 100 20.50 5.91 20.24
C GLY A 100 20.19 4.64 21.07
N HIS A 101 19.45 4.78 22.17
CA HIS A 101 19.00 3.68 23.02
C HIS A 101 17.78 2.91 22.47
N LEU A 102 17.10 3.40 21.43
CA LEU A 102 15.89 2.75 20.90
C LEU A 102 16.21 1.45 20.15
N GLY A 103 15.41 0.42 20.41
CA GLY A 103 15.49 -0.86 19.73
C GLY A 103 15.14 -0.75 18.25
N GLU A 104 15.61 -1.72 17.44
CA GLU A 104 15.37 -1.70 15.99
C GLU A 104 13.87 -1.70 15.62
N LYS A 105 13.03 -2.33 16.45
CA LYS A 105 11.57 -2.31 16.30
C LYS A 105 11.02 -0.88 16.46
N GLU A 106 11.41 -0.20 17.53
CA GLU A 106 10.95 1.16 17.88
C GLU A 106 11.43 2.19 16.86
N LEU A 107 12.68 2.07 16.40
CA LEU A 107 13.22 2.92 15.34
C LEU A 107 12.47 2.73 14.00
N LYS A 108 12.08 1.49 13.66
CA LYS A 108 11.24 1.19 12.49
C LYS A 108 9.83 1.75 12.64
N GLU A 109 9.25 1.64 13.83
CA GLU A 109 7.91 2.16 14.15
C GLU A 109 7.86 3.69 14.09
N ARG A 110 8.85 4.38 14.68
CA ARG A 110 9.00 5.84 14.58
C ARG A 110 9.24 6.30 13.13
N ASN A 111 10.07 5.61 12.36
CA ASN A 111 10.28 5.94 10.95
C ASN A 111 9.01 5.74 10.12
N LYS A 112 8.19 4.72 10.42
CA LYS A 112 6.87 4.53 9.80
C LYS A 112 5.90 5.67 10.12
N GLN A 113 5.85 6.12 11.38
CA GLN A 113 5.03 7.27 11.79
C GLN A 113 5.42 8.53 11.01
N ILE A 114 6.72 8.84 10.93
CA ILE A 114 7.26 9.98 10.16
C ILE A 114 6.91 9.87 8.67
N GLN A 115 6.98 8.67 8.07
CA GLN A 115 6.58 8.46 6.67
C GLN A 115 5.07 8.66 6.44
N GLU A 116 4.21 8.30 7.40
CA GLU A 116 2.76 8.53 7.33
C GLU A 116 2.39 10.00 7.56
N GLU A 117 3.14 10.70 8.40
CA GLU A 117 3.02 12.14 8.62
C GLU A 117 3.45 12.92 7.38
N ASN A 118 4.66 12.70 6.86
CA ASN A 118 5.13 13.31 5.62
C ASN A 118 4.16 13.07 4.45
N ARG A 119 3.57 11.86 4.34
CA ARG A 119 2.54 11.56 3.32
C ARG A 119 1.27 12.38 3.51
N ARG A 120 0.77 12.50 4.74
CA ARG A 120 -0.40 13.34 5.07
C ARG A 120 -0.13 14.83 4.86
N GLU A 121 1.10 15.29 5.11
CA GLU A 121 1.50 16.68 4.89
C GLU A 121 1.65 17.01 3.40
N LEU A 122 2.26 16.13 2.61
CA LEU A 122 2.33 16.27 1.15
C LEU A 122 0.91 16.30 0.52
N GLN A 123 0.00 15.45 0.99
CA GLN A 123 -1.41 15.50 0.56
C GLN A 123 -2.08 16.83 0.91
N LYS A 124 -1.91 17.33 2.15
CA LYS A 124 -2.42 18.64 2.57
C LYS A 124 -1.79 19.78 1.76
N ALA A 125 -0.51 19.71 1.43
CA ALA A 125 0.21 20.71 0.64
C ALA A 125 -0.29 20.76 -0.80
N GLY A 126 -0.44 19.60 -1.47
CA GLY A 126 -1.02 19.52 -2.82
C GLY A 126 -2.44 20.08 -2.88
N VAL A 127 -3.29 19.74 -1.90
CA VAL A 127 -4.66 20.28 -1.79
C VAL A 127 -4.67 21.80 -1.53
N LYS A 128 -3.67 22.36 -0.85
CA LYS A 128 -3.51 23.82 -0.71
C LYS A 128 -3.07 24.49 -2.02
N GLN A 129 -2.11 23.92 -2.75
CA GLN A 129 -1.66 24.46 -4.03
C GLN A 129 -2.80 24.50 -5.06
N LEU A 130 -3.56 23.41 -5.20
CA LEU A 130 -4.74 23.31 -6.08
C LEU A 130 -5.88 24.29 -5.75
N ARG A 131 -5.90 24.89 -4.55
CA ARG A 131 -6.82 25.98 -4.18
C ARG A 131 -6.27 27.33 -4.59
N LEU A 132 -5.01 27.60 -4.23
CA LEU A 132 -4.31 28.85 -4.53
C LEU A 132 -4.15 29.09 -6.05
N GLU A 133 -3.95 28.02 -6.82
CA GLU A 133 -3.93 28.03 -8.28
C GLU A 133 -5.29 28.43 -8.88
N ARG A 134 -6.38 27.85 -8.37
CA ARG A 134 -7.76 28.18 -8.78
C ARG A 134 -8.17 29.60 -8.38
N GLU A 135 -7.71 30.10 -7.24
CA GLU A 135 -7.95 31.47 -6.80
C GLU A 135 -7.18 32.47 -7.69
N ARG A 136 -5.94 32.14 -8.10
CA ARG A 136 -5.19 32.92 -9.10
C ARG A 136 -5.83 32.90 -10.48
N GLU A 137 -6.26 31.74 -10.99
CA GLU A 137 -6.93 31.63 -12.28
C GLU A 137 -8.20 32.49 -12.34
N LYS A 138 -9.00 32.47 -11.26
CA LYS A 138 -10.18 33.32 -11.12
C LYS A 138 -9.82 34.81 -11.09
N ALA A 139 -8.85 35.22 -10.28
CA ALA A 139 -8.43 36.61 -10.21
C ALA A 139 -7.92 37.14 -11.56
N MET A 140 -7.15 36.35 -12.31
CA MET A 140 -6.70 36.70 -13.66
C MET A 140 -7.89 36.88 -14.63
N ARG A 141 -8.89 35.98 -14.59
CA ARG A 141 -10.10 36.08 -15.40
C ARG A 141 -10.97 37.27 -15.03
N GLU A 142 -11.03 37.62 -13.75
CA GLU A 142 -11.79 38.75 -13.23
C GLU A 142 -11.15 40.08 -13.68
N THR A 143 -9.82 40.22 -13.59
CA THR A 143 -9.11 41.41 -14.10
C THR A 143 -9.13 41.52 -15.62
N GLU A 144 -9.06 40.40 -16.35
CA GLU A 144 -9.22 40.35 -17.82
C GLU A 144 -10.60 40.87 -18.24
N LEU A 145 -11.67 40.44 -17.56
CA LEU A 145 -13.03 40.92 -17.81
C LEU A 145 -13.23 42.38 -17.39
N GLU A 146 -12.67 42.82 -16.24
CA GLU A 146 -12.77 44.21 -15.78
C GLU A 146 -12.12 45.18 -16.78
N MET A 147 -10.92 44.87 -17.28
CA MET A 147 -10.25 45.68 -18.30
C MET A 147 -11.10 45.77 -19.58
N LEU A 148 -11.61 44.65 -20.07
CA LEU A 148 -12.43 44.60 -21.30
C LEU A 148 -13.78 45.34 -21.13
N GLN A 149 -14.35 45.32 -19.93
CA GLN A 149 -15.58 46.04 -19.60
C GLN A 149 -15.32 47.55 -19.45
N ARG A 150 -14.17 47.95 -18.90
CA ARG A 150 -13.72 49.34 -18.81
C ARG A 150 -13.39 49.94 -20.18
N GLU A 151 -12.77 49.16 -21.07
CA GLU A 151 -12.52 49.54 -22.46
C GLU A 151 -13.84 49.76 -23.22
N LYS A 152 -14.79 48.80 -23.14
CA LYS A 152 -16.13 48.97 -23.72
C LYS A 152 -16.90 50.15 -23.14
N GLY A 153 -16.82 50.37 -21.82
CA GLY A 153 -17.50 51.47 -21.14
C GLY A 153 -16.90 52.85 -21.43
N GLY A 154 -15.63 52.92 -21.83
CA GLY A 154 -14.97 54.15 -22.28
C GLY A 154 -15.19 54.48 -23.76
N GLY A 155 -15.75 53.54 -24.54
CA GLY A 155 -15.89 53.66 -26.00
C GLY A 155 -17.18 54.31 -26.49
N THR A 156 -17.98 54.93 -25.61
CA THR A 156 -19.26 55.56 -25.98
C THR A 156 -19.39 56.97 -25.41
N PHE A 157 -19.12 57.97 -26.25
CA PHE A 157 -19.43 59.39 -26.04
C PHE A 157 -19.62 60.08 -27.40
#